data_AF-A0A833WZS4-F1
#
_entry.id   AF-A0A833WZS4-F1
#
_cell.length_a   1.000
_cell.length_b   1.000
_cell.length_c   1.000
_cell.angle_alpha   90.00
_cell.angle_beta   90.00
_cell.angle_gamma   90.00
#
_symmetry.space_group_name_H-M   'P 1'
#
loop_
_entity.id
_entity.type
_entity.pdbx_description
1 polymer ?
#
loop_
_entity_poly.entity_id
_entity_poly.type
_entity_poly.pdbx_seq_one_letter_code
_entity_poly.pdbx_strand_id
1 'polypeptide(L)'
;MVSAALLRIVSPCWKPSVEGENSRDSSDVSGRVDGLLWSKDSGQHVNGEFSMAIIQANNLLEDHSQLESGSMSLLESGPHGTFVGIYDGHGGPEAAQFINDHLFNNIKTIGAAEFTSENQGMSADIINKAFLATEEEFLSLVKNQWLSKPQIASVGSCCLVGIICSGLLYIANAGDSRVVLGRQEKAVKVFKAVQLSFEHNASMESVREELHSLHPNDPQIVVLKHKVWRVKGIIQVSRSIGDAYLKKAEFNREPLLSKFRLPKPFHEPILKAEPTILVQKLYPGDQFLIFASDGLWENLSNQEAVDIVQSCPRSGIARKLVKAALCEAAKKREMRYSDLKKIDRGVRRHFHDDITVIVLFLDSHLISRSSWHGPLLSIRGGGGIFPNT
;
A
#
# COMPACT_ATOMS: atom_id res chain seq x y z
N MET A 1 40.49 -7.48 -31.74
CA MET A 1 41.41 -7.24 -30.59
C MET A 1 41.23 -5.80 -30.18
N VAL A 2 40.44 -5.53 -29.12
CA VAL A 2 40.88 -5.20 -27.74
C VAL A 2 41.49 -3.78 -27.74
N SER A 3 40.99 -2.78 -27.00
CA SER A 3 40.53 -2.79 -25.62
C SER A 3 39.61 -1.61 -25.32
N ALA A 4 38.59 -1.86 -24.49
CA ALA A 4 37.84 -0.85 -23.77
C ALA A 4 38.31 -0.85 -22.30
N ALA A 5 38.67 0.33 -21.81
CA ALA A 5 38.96 0.66 -20.43
C ALA A 5 38.99 2.20 -20.37
N LEU A 6 38.55 2.94 -19.36
CA LEU A 6 37.80 2.74 -18.13
C LEU A 6 37.67 4.18 -17.61
N LEU A 7 36.53 4.61 -17.03
CA LEU A 7 36.53 5.54 -15.89
C LEU A 7 35.10 5.61 -15.31
N ARG A 8 34.95 4.91 -14.20
CA ARG A 8 33.87 5.01 -13.21
C ARG A 8 34.11 6.27 -12.37
N ILE A 9 33.06 7.04 -12.08
CA ILE A 9 32.98 7.93 -10.91
C ILE A 9 31.56 7.75 -10.33
N VAL A 10 31.38 6.79 -9.40
CA VAL A 10 31.29 6.93 -7.93
C VAL A 10 29.98 7.60 -7.45
N SER A 11 29.14 6.75 -6.84
CA SER A 11 27.98 7.06 -6.00
C SER A 11 28.42 7.53 -4.60
N PRO A 12 27.64 8.37 -3.90
CA PRO A 12 27.70 8.47 -2.46
C PRO A 12 26.58 7.65 -1.80
N CYS A 13 27.03 6.56 -1.17
CA CYS A 13 26.54 5.88 0.01
C CYS A 13 25.42 6.59 0.81
N TRP A 14 24.26 5.95 0.93
CA TRP A 14 23.38 6.12 2.08
C TRP A 14 23.59 4.90 3.00
N LYS A 15 24.18 5.13 4.17
CA LYS A 15 24.24 4.18 5.28
C LYS A 15 23.07 4.48 6.24
N PRO A 16 22.36 3.49 6.78
CA PRO A 16 21.58 3.69 7.99
C PRO A 16 22.53 3.79 9.18
N SER A 17 22.44 4.87 9.95
CA SER A 17 23.11 5.01 11.24
C SER A 17 22.26 4.35 12.32
N VAL A 18 22.83 3.41 13.07
CA VAL A 18 22.34 3.00 14.39
C VAL A 18 23.55 2.87 15.31
N GLU A 19 23.60 3.70 16.34
CA GLU A 19 24.40 3.48 17.55
C GLU A 19 23.62 2.56 18.49
N GLY A 20 24.28 1.54 19.06
CA GLY A 20 23.75 0.78 20.21
C GLY A 20 23.74 -0.75 20.08
N GLU A 21 24.89 -1.35 20.37
CA GLU A 21 25.16 -2.66 21.01
C GLU A 21 24.51 -3.99 20.54
N ASN A 22 25.40 -4.82 19.96
CA ASN A 22 25.62 -6.26 20.20
C ASN A 22 24.42 -7.22 20.38
N SER A 23 24.02 -7.91 19.30
CA SER A 23 24.14 -9.38 19.18
C SER A 23 23.58 -9.95 17.86
N ARG A 24 24.41 -10.77 17.21
CA ARG A 24 24.16 -11.84 16.21
C ARG A 24 23.14 -11.58 15.07
N ASP A 25 23.72 -11.58 13.86
CA ASP A 25 23.12 -11.76 12.53
C ASP A 25 22.70 -10.47 11.78
N SER A 26 23.69 -9.80 11.16
CA SER A 26 23.50 -8.62 10.31
C SER A 26 22.82 -8.90 8.98
N SER A 27 22.50 -10.16 8.67
CA SER A 27 21.86 -10.57 7.40
C SER A 27 20.33 -10.45 7.40
N ASP A 28 19.71 -10.35 8.58
CA ASP A 28 18.25 -10.37 8.70
C ASP A 28 17.63 -8.97 8.50
N VAL A 29 18.35 -7.87 8.73
CA VAL A 29 17.77 -6.50 8.73
C VAL A 29 17.19 -6.10 7.35
N SER A 30 17.79 -6.53 6.23
CA SER A 30 17.43 -6.06 4.88
C SER A 30 16.41 -6.94 4.13
N GLY A 31 15.89 -7.99 4.75
CA GLY A 31 15.03 -8.98 4.08
C GLY A 31 15.78 -9.83 3.04
N ARG A 32 15.05 -10.74 2.38
CA ARG A 32 15.58 -11.74 1.43
C ARG A 32 14.97 -11.56 0.05
N VAL A 33 15.80 -11.65 -0.99
CA VAL A 33 15.38 -11.69 -2.40
C VAL A 33 15.49 -13.12 -2.96
N ASP A 34 14.44 -13.61 -3.61
CA ASP A 34 14.39 -14.85 -4.41
C ASP A 34 13.74 -14.55 -5.77
N GLY A 35 14.56 -14.26 -6.79
CA GLY A 35 14.07 -13.86 -8.11
C GLY A 35 13.28 -12.55 -8.06
N LEU A 36 11.99 -12.60 -8.41
CA LEU A 36 11.07 -11.45 -8.39
C LEU A 36 10.34 -11.27 -7.05
N LEU A 37 10.68 -12.07 -6.04
CA LEU A 37 10.10 -12.01 -4.70
C LEU A 37 11.11 -11.39 -3.72
N TRP A 38 10.67 -10.42 -2.96
CA TRP A 38 11.36 -9.97 -1.75
C TRP A 38 10.50 -10.27 -0.52
N SER A 39 11.11 -10.64 0.59
CA SER A 39 10.40 -10.92 1.83
C SER A 39 11.24 -10.66 3.08
N LYS A 40 10.62 -10.10 4.12
CA LYS A 40 11.12 -10.07 5.49
C LYS A 40 10.27 -11.05 6.30
N ASP A 41 10.87 -12.19 6.65
CA ASP A 41 10.11 -13.31 7.22
C ASP A 41 9.60 -13.03 8.63
N SER A 42 10.38 -12.32 9.43
CA SER A 42 10.01 -11.91 10.79
C SER A 42 10.67 -10.59 11.16
N GLY A 43 9.96 -9.75 11.90
CA GLY A 43 10.49 -8.59 12.60
C GLY A 43 9.57 -8.17 13.74
N GLN A 44 9.96 -7.17 14.52
CA GLN A 44 9.18 -6.66 15.65
C GLN A 44 8.77 -5.20 15.45
N HIS A 45 7.60 -4.85 15.97
CA HIS A 45 7.07 -3.49 16.03
C HIS A 45 6.50 -3.22 17.43
N VAL A 46 6.08 -1.99 17.74
CA VAL A 46 5.62 -1.59 19.09
C VAL A 46 4.53 -2.52 19.65
N ASN A 47 3.70 -3.10 18.79
CA ASN A 47 2.52 -3.88 19.19
C ASN A 47 2.65 -5.39 18.94
N GLY A 48 3.82 -5.88 18.54
CA GLY A 48 4.05 -7.32 18.33
C GLY A 48 5.07 -7.64 17.24
N GLU A 49 4.74 -8.63 16.42
CA GLU A 49 5.61 -9.17 15.36
C GLU A 49 5.01 -8.91 13.98
N PHE A 50 5.84 -8.89 12.94
CA PHE A 50 5.33 -8.79 11.57
C PHE A 50 6.06 -9.72 10.60
N SER A 51 5.42 -9.94 9.46
CA SER A 51 6.00 -10.58 8.27
C SER A 51 5.59 -9.79 7.04
N MET A 52 6.47 -9.66 6.05
CA MET A 52 6.25 -8.83 4.87
C MET A 52 6.79 -9.51 3.61
N ALA A 53 6.07 -9.40 2.49
CA ALA A 53 6.50 -9.95 1.20
C ALA A 53 5.93 -9.16 0.02
N ILE A 54 6.70 -9.08 -1.06
CA ILE A 54 6.37 -8.36 -2.29
C ILE A 54 6.83 -9.17 -3.48
N ILE A 55 5.99 -9.32 -4.50
CA ILE A 55 6.37 -10.01 -5.74
C ILE A 55 6.02 -9.18 -6.99
N GLN A 56 7.01 -8.98 -7.87
CA GLN A 56 6.92 -8.12 -9.06
C GLN A 56 6.39 -8.86 -10.31
N ALA A 57 5.18 -8.57 -10.77
CA ALA A 57 4.59 -9.06 -12.00
C ALA A 57 4.72 -8.06 -13.16
N ASN A 58 4.58 -6.77 -12.90
CA ASN A 58 4.72 -5.72 -13.91
C ASN A 58 6.19 -5.57 -14.35
N ASN A 59 6.41 -4.99 -15.53
CA ASN A 59 7.79 -4.80 -16.05
C ASN A 59 8.63 -3.93 -15.10
N LEU A 60 8.01 -2.91 -14.51
CA LEU A 60 8.48 -2.20 -13.33
C LEU A 60 7.58 -2.58 -12.18
N LEU A 61 8.12 -2.80 -10.98
CA LEU A 61 7.30 -3.00 -9.79
C LEU A 61 6.61 -1.68 -9.47
N GLU A 62 5.28 -1.65 -9.56
CA GLU A 62 4.49 -0.44 -9.29
C GLU A 62 4.06 -0.38 -7.82
N ASP A 63 3.91 -1.54 -7.17
CA ASP A 63 3.65 -1.67 -5.74
C ASP A 63 4.80 -1.15 -4.86
N HIS A 64 4.45 -0.34 -3.87
CA HIS A 64 5.30 0.06 -2.76
C HIS A 64 4.63 -0.22 -1.42
N SER A 65 5.42 -0.29 -0.36
CA SER A 65 4.90 -0.43 1.00
C SER A 65 5.88 0.05 2.05
N GLN A 66 5.37 0.26 3.26
CA GLN A 66 6.13 0.85 4.34
C GLN A 66 5.62 0.32 5.67
N LEU A 67 6.53 0.07 6.61
CA LEU A 67 6.21 -0.19 8.01
C LEU A 67 7.16 0.63 8.88
N GLU A 68 6.57 1.46 9.73
CA GLU A 68 7.28 2.34 10.66
C GLU A 68 6.81 2.01 12.09
N SER A 69 7.74 1.88 13.02
CA SER A 69 7.47 1.60 14.44
C SER A 69 8.24 2.61 15.28
N GLY A 70 7.57 3.35 16.15
CA GLY A 70 8.18 4.40 16.96
C GLY A 70 7.30 5.62 17.11
N SER A 71 7.90 6.81 17.13
CA SER A 71 7.17 8.08 17.27
C SER A 71 6.35 8.41 16.01
N MET A 72 5.06 8.66 16.23
CA MET A 72 4.10 9.08 15.20
C MET A 72 4.01 10.61 15.06
N SER A 73 4.90 11.35 15.73
CA SER A 73 4.99 12.81 15.70
C SER A 73 6.43 13.27 15.47
N LEU A 74 6.61 14.50 15.02
CA LEU A 74 7.92 15.16 15.11
C LEU A 74 8.26 15.62 16.54
N LEU A 75 7.28 15.75 17.44
CA LEU A 75 7.56 16.03 18.86
C LEU A 75 8.00 14.76 19.59
N GLU A 76 9.00 14.88 20.46
CA GLU A 76 9.46 13.78 21.33
C GLU A 76 8.38 13.30 22.30
N SER A 77 7.48 14.20 22.73
CA SER A 77 6.31 13.88 23.55
C SER A 77 5.14 13.27 22.77
N GLY A 78 5.31 13.11 21.45
CA GLY A 78 4.27 12.58 20.59
C GLY A 78 3.93 11.11 20.86
N PRO A 79 2.77 10.65 20.38
CA PRO A 79 2.35 9.30 20.63
C PRO A 79 3.19 8.31 19.83
N HIS A 80 3.41 7.14 20.40
CA HIS A 80 4.14 6.06 19.74
C HIS A 80 3.18 5.02 19.17
N GLY A 81 3.59 4.36 18.10
CA GLY A 81 2.73 3.42 17.41
C GLY A 81 3.43 2.64 16.31
N THR A 82 2.61 1.94 15.54
CA THR A 82 3.01 1.26 14.30
C THR A 82 2.20 1.84 13.14
N PHE A 83 2.87 2.32 12.11
CA PHE A 83 2.30 2.73 10.83
C PHE A 83 2.58 1.66 9.78
N VAL A 84 1.60 1.34 8.95
CA VAL A 84 1.72 0.45 7.80
C VAL A 84 1.09 1.15 6.59
N GLY A 85 1.79 1.12 5.47
CA GLY A 85 1.30 1.62 4.18
C GLY A 85 1.43 0.56 3.09
N ILE A 86 0.37 0.35 2.32
CA ILE A 86 0.36 -0.38 1.05
C ILE A 86 -0.02 0.62 -0.04
N TYR A 87 0.83 0.73 -1.06
CA TYR A 87 0.68 1.68 -2.15
C TYR A 87 0.72 0.91 -3.47
N ASP A 88 -0.45 0.63 -4.00
CA ASP A 88 -0.60 -0.15 -5.22
C ASP A 88 -0.62 0.82 -6.39
N GLY A 89 0.48 0.82 -7.16
CA GLY A 89 0.75 1.82 -8.19
C GLY A 89 0.23 1.39 -9.55
N HIS A 90 -0.16 2.34 -10.38
CA HIS A 90 -0.58 2.07 -11.75
C HIS A 90 -0.15 3.17 -12.72
N GLY A 91 0.15 2.76 -13.96
CA GLY A 91 0.60 3.67 -15.02
C GLY A 91 2.05 4.12 -14.87
N GLY A 92 2.75 3.60 -13.86
CA GLY A 92 4.11 3.91 -13.43
C GLY A 92 4.25 3.77 -11.90
N PRO A 93 5.48 3.56 -11.38
CA PRO A 93 5.71 3.47 -9.93
C PRO A 93 5.75 4.84 -9.23
N GLU A 94 5.75 5.96 -9.97
CA GLU A 94 6.12 7.27 -9.41
C GLU A 94 5.16 7.77 -8.32
N ALA A 95 3.85 7.53 -8.44
CA ALA A 95 2.89 7.93 -7.41
C ALA A 95 3.05 7.10 -6.13
N ALA A 96 3.14 5.77 -6.26
CA ALA A 96 3.36 4.87 -5.12
C ALA A 96 4.67 5.17 -4.39
N GLN A 97 5.75 5.43 -5.15
CA GLN A 97 7.03 5.88 -4.62
C GLN A 97 6.90 7.23 -3.88
N PHE A 98 6.22 8.21 -4.49
CA PHE A 98 6.03 9.51 -3.87
C PHE A 98 5.29 9.40 -2.53
N ILE A 99 4.22 8.61 -2.47
CA ILE A 99 3.48 8.35 -1.23
C ILE A 99 4.39 7.73 -0.18
N ASN A 100 5.20 6.74 -0.56
CA ASN A 100 6.16 6.06 0.32
C ASN A 100 7.19 7.03 0.95
N ASP A 101 7.57 8.07 0.20
CA ASP A 101 8.55 9.07 0.64
C ASP A 101 7.94 10.19 1.51
N HIS A 102 6.65 10.51 1.33
CA HIS A 102 6.06 11.75 1.88
C HIS A 102 4.96 11.51 2.92
N LEU A 103 4.08 10.52 2.73
CA LEU A 103 2.83 10.42 3.50
C LEU A 103 3.06 10.29 5.01
N PHE A 104 3.97 9.42 5.43
CA PHE A 104 4.28 9.25 6.84
C PHE A 104 4.86 10.53 7.47
N ASN A 105 5.71 11.26 6.73
CA ASN A 105 6.25 12.53 7.19
C ASN A 105 5.17 13.62 7.29
N ASN A 106 4.20 13.63 6.38
CA ASN A 106 3.06 14.54 6.43
C ASN A 106 2.18 14.23 7.65
N ILE A 107 1.95 12.95 7.97
CA ILE A 107 1.28 12.55 9.22
C ILE A 107 2.03 13.06 10.45
N LYS A 108 3.36 12.87 10.52
CA LYS A 108 4.16 13.33 11.66
C LYS A 108 4.15 14.85 11.80
N THR A 109 4.22 15.57 10.69
CA THR A 109 4.25 17.04 10.64
C THR A 109 2.91 17.64 11.07
N ILE A 110 1.81 17.12 10.53
CA ILE A 110 0.46 17.58 10.89
C ILE A 110 0.13 17.19 12.33
N GLY A 111 0.46 15.97 12.73
CA GLY A 111 0.34 15.53 14.12
C GLY A 111 1.10 16.46 15.07
N ALA A 112 2.34 16.81 14.73
CA ALA A 112 3.13 17.75 15.52
C ALA A 112 2.48 19.13 15.69
N ALA A 113 1.82 19.64 14.65
CA ALA A 113 1.12 20.91 14.71
C ALA A 113 -0.20 20.85 15.51
N GLU A 114 -0.86 19.69 15.53
CA GLU A 114 -2.21 19.54 16.09
C GLU A 114 -2.26 18.87 17.47
N PHE A 115 -1.19 18.22 17.93
CA PHE A 115 -1.11 17.68 19.29
C PHE A 115 -1.01 18.82 20.30
N THR A 116 -2.16 19.29 20.78
CA THR A 116 -2.25 20.22 21.91
C THR A 116 -2.05 19.49 23.24
N SER A 117 -1.84 20.21 24.33
CA SER A 117 -1.75 19.64 25.67
C SER A 117 -2.99 18.83 26.08
N GLU A 118 -4.14 19.06 25.45
CA GLU A 118 -5.42 18.41 25.74
C GLU A 118 -5.75 17.24 24.78
N ASN A 119 -5.17 17.19 23.57
CA ASN A 119 -5.41 16.15 22.56
C ASN A 119 -4.08 15.58 22.00
N GLN A 120 -3.40 14.73 22.77
CA GLN A 120 -2.07 14.19 22.44
C GLN A 120 -2.09 12.93 21.53
N GLY A 121 -3.20 12.63 20.87
CA GLY A 121 -3.41 11.35 20.17
C GLY A 121 -3.62 11.51 18.67
N MET A 122 -3.16 10.51 17.90
CA MET A 122 -3.51 10.35 16.48
C MET A 122 -5.03 10.50 16.27
N SER A 123 -5.45 11.07 15.15
CA SER A 123 -6.87 11.28 14.82
C SER A 123 -7.15 11.00 13.35
N ALA A 124 -8.42 10.75 13.02
CA ALA A 124 -8.86 10.59 11.63
C ALA A 124 -8.62 11.87 10.79
N ASP A 125 -8.74 13.05 11.42
CA ASP A 125 -8.55 14.34 10.75
C ASP A 125 -7.09 14.56 10.35
N ILE A 126 -6.13 14.23 11.24
CA ILE A 126 -4.69 14.26 10.93
C ILE A 126 -4.37 13.39 9.71
N ILE A 127 -4.92 12.16 9.69
CA ILE A 127 -4.70 11.22 8.59
C ILE A 127 -5.31 11.76 7.29
N ASN A 128 -6.55 12.27 7.33
CA ASN A 128 -7.19 12.85 6.15
C ASN A 128 -6.43 14.05 5.59
N LYS A 129 -5.98 14.97 6.46
CA LYS A 129 -5.16 16.12 6.06
C LYS A 129 -3.82 15.69 5.46
N ALA A 130 -3.20 14.64 5.99
CA ALA A 130 -1.96 14.11 5.44
C ALA A 130 -2.14 13.52 4.03
N PHE A 131 -3.23 12.78 3.78
CA PHE A 131 -3.58 12.29 2.44
C PHE A 131 -3.76 13.45 1.45
N LEU A 132 -4.50 14.49 1.86
CA LEU A 132 -4.74 15.68 1.02
C LEU A 132 -3.46 16.49 0.77
N ALA A 133 -2.58 16.62 1.77
CA ALA A 133 -1.29 17.27 1.62
C ALA A 133 -0.40 16.51 0.63
N THR A 134 -0.30 15.18 0.77
CA THR A 134 0.48 14.34 -0.15
C THR A 134 -0.08 14.39 -1.58
N GLU A 135 -1.40 14.43 -1.76
CA GLU A 135 -2.02 14.64 -3.08
C GLU A 135 -1.63 15.99 -3.68
N GLU A 136 -1.78 17.10 -2.95
CA GLU A 136 -1.48 18.44 -3.47
C GLU A 136 0.02 18.60 -3.82
N GLU A 137 0.90 18.01 -3.01
CA GLU A 137 2.34 17.95 -3.29
C GLU A 137 2.63 17.15 -4.58
N PHE A 138 1.96 16.01 -4.78
CA PHE A 138 2.11 15.23 -6.01
C PHE A 138 1.52 15.94 -7.23
N LEU A 139 0.36 16.60 -7.12
CA LEU A 139 -0.21 17.41 -8.21
C LEU A 139 0.71 18.59 -8.57
N SER A 140 1.36 19.19 -7.58
CA SER A 140 2.39 20.22 -7.80
C SER A 140 3.60 19.65 -8.56
N LEU A 141 4.03 18.43 -8.23
CA LEU A 141 5.07 17.71 -8.98
C LEU A 141 4.65 17.46 -10.44
N VAL A 142 3.41 17.00 -10.67
CA VAL A 142 2.84 16.78 -12.01
C VAL A 142 2.86 18.08 -12.80
N LYS A 143 2.40 19.19 -12.21
CA LYS A 143 2.39 20.51 -12.85
C LYS A 143 3.78 20.95 -13.29
N ASN A 144 4.78 20.75 -12.43
CA ASN A 144 6.16 21.13 -12.70
C ASN A 144 6.82 20.28 -13.79
N GLN A 145 6.45 19.00 -13.91
CA GLN A 145 7.02 18.08 -14.89
C GLN A 145 6.16 17.89 -16.15
N TRP A 146 4.98 18.51 -16.21
CA TRP A 146 3.96 18.19 -17.20
C TRP A 146 4.45 18.26 -18.66
N LEU A 147 5.17 19.33 -19.00
CA LEU A 147 5.64 19.57 -20.36
C LEU A 147 6.79 18.65 -20.78
N SER A 148 7.64 18.22 -19.84
CA SER A 148 8.80 17.36 -20.12
C SER A 148 8.49 15.87 -19.96
N LYS A 149 7.52 15.52 -19.10
CA LYS A 149 7.16 14.15 -18.74
C LYS A 149 5.62 14.00 -18.64
N PRO A 150 4.85 14.15 -19.73
CA PRO A 150 3.39 14.15 -19.71
C PRO A 150 2.74 12.82 -19.31
N GLN A 151 3.48 11.73 -19.20
CA GLN A 151 2.93 10.50 -18.63
C GLN A 151 2.70 10.60 -17.11
N ILE A 152 3.36 11.53 -16.41
CA ILE A 152 3.25 11.64 -14.94
C ILE A 152 1.82 11.97 -14.49
N ALA A 153 1.02 12.67 -15.30
CA ALA A 153 -0.37 12.94 -14.94
C ALA A 153 -1.28 11.71 -15.00
N SER A 154 -0.86 10.64 -15.69
CA SER A 154 -1.59 9.36 -15.76
C SER A 154 -1.06 8.31 -14.78
N VAL A 155 -0.05 8.65 -13.97
CA VAL A 155 0.42 7.79 -12.90
C VAL A 155 -0.44 8.04 -11.66
N GLY A 156 -0.86 6.98 -11.00
CA GLY A 156 -1.61 7.05 -9.75
C GLY A 156 -1.28 5.87 -8.85
N SER A 157 -1.79 5.89 -7.64
CA SER A 157 -1.68 4.78 -6.71
C SER A 157 -2.85 4.74 -5.74
N CYS A 158 -3.38 3.54 -5.54
CA CYS A 158 -4.22 3.23 -4.39
C CYS A 158 -3.38 3.35 -3.12
N CYS A 159 -3.94 3.94 -2.07
CA CYS A 159 -3.24 4.21 -0.82
C CYS A 159 -4.03 3.65 0.36
N LEU A 160 -3.47 2.61 0.98
CA LEU A 160 -4.01 2.00 2.18
C LEU A 160 -3.05 2.21 3.34
N VAL A 161 -3.54 2.81 4.42
CA VAL A 161 -2.79 3.08 5.65
C VAL A 161 -3.46 2.43 6.86
N GLY A 162 -2.65 1.80 7.70
CA GLY A 162 -3.01 1.37 9.06
C GLY A 162 -2.14 2.04 10.10
N ILE A 163 -2.74 2.53 11.19
CA ILE A 163 -2.00 3.07 12.34
C ILE A 163 -2.52 2.42 13.61
N ILE A 164 -1.63 1.78 14.37
CA ILE A 164 -1.91 1.29 15.72
C ILE A 164 -1.24 2.22 16.70
N CYS A 165 -2.03 2.91 17.51
CA CYS A 165 -1.53 3.91 18.45
C CYS A 165 -2.49 4.04 19.63
N SER A 166 -1.96 4.03 20.86
CA SER A 166 -2.74 4.19 22.11
C SER A 166 -3.95 3.24 22.21
N GLY A 167 -3.80 2.00 21.76
CA GLY A 167 -4.86 0.98 21.77
C GLY A 167 -5.97 1.15 20.72
N LEU A 168 -5.84 2.15 19.84
CA LEU A 168 -6.72 2.39 18.71
C LEU A 168 -6.06 1.93 17.42
N LEU A 169 -6.90 1.44 16.50
CA LEU A 169 -6.56 1.12 15.13
C LEU A 169 -7.28 2.11 14.21
N TYR A 170 -6.51 2.79 13.38
CA TYR A 170 -6.97 3.66 12.30
C TYR A 170 -6.69 2.96 10.98
N ILE A 171 -7.70 2.81 10.13
CA ILE A 171 -7.56 2.29 8.77
C ILE A 171 -8.08 3.36 7.81
N ALA A 172 -7.20 3.88 6.95
CA ALA A 172 -7.54 4.85 5.91
C ALA A 172 -7.29 4.22 4.54
N ASN A 173 -8.30 4.22 3.67
CA ASN A 173 -8.19 3.61 2.34
C ASN A 173 -8.69 4.55 1.24
N ALA A 174 -7.87 4.75 0.21
CA ALA A 174 -8.23 5.41 -1.05
C ALA A 174 -7.81 4.47 -2.20
N GLY A 175 -8.76 3.68 -2.71
CA GLY A 175 -8.49 2.61 -3.66
C GLY A 175 -9.09 1.28 -3.22
N ASP A 176 -8.54 0.18 -3.72
CA ASP A 176 -9.04 -1.20 -3.60
C ASP A 176 -8.04 -2.20 -3.00
N SER A 177 -6.93 -1.70 -2.46
CA SER A 177 -6.19 -2.42 -1.43
C SER A 177 -7.08 -2.66 -0.20
N ARG A 178 -6.79 -3.72 0.58
CA ARG A 178 -7.67 -4.15 1.68
C ARG A 178 -6.92 -4.58 2.94
N VAL A 179 -7.56 -4.33 4.10
CA VAL A 179 -7.16 -4.83 5.42
C VAL A 179 -8.17 -5.83 5.95
N VAL A 180 -7.68 -6.98 6.38
CA VAL A 180 -8.48 -8.04 7.02
C VAL A 180 -7.92 -8.34 8.40
N LEU A 181 -8.79 -8.30 9.42
CA LEU A 181 -8.51 -8.68 10.78
C LEU A 181 -8.83 -10.17 11.00
N GLY A 182 -7.87 -10.92 11.52
CA GLY A 182 -8.08 -12.24 12.09
C GLY A 182 -8.53 -12.11 13.54
N ARG A 183 -9.82 -12.31 13.80
CA ARG A 183 -10.40 -12.26 15.15
C ARG A 183 -10.66 -13.67 15.68
N GLN A 184 -10.10 -14.00 16.83
CA GLN A 184 -10.38 -15.24 17.53
C GLN A 184 -11.72 -15.15 18.26
N GLU A 185 -12.61 -16.09 17.98
CA GLU A 185 -13.85 -16.23 18.74
C GLU A 185 -13.56 -16.93 20.08
N LYS A 186 -14.08 -16.40 21.19
CA LYS A 186 -13.75 -16.90 22.55
C LYS A 186 -14.24 -18.34 22.81
N ALA A 187 -15.33 -18.74 22.16
CA ALA A 187 -16.01 -20.01 22.42
C ALA A 187 -15.43 -21.19 21.62
N VAL A 188 -14.85 -20.91 20.45
CA VAL A 188 -14.36 -21.91 19.50
C VAL A 188 -13.03 -21.37 19.02
N LYS A 189 -11.91 -22.11 19.12
CA LYS A 189 -10.56 -21.66 18.67
C LYS A 189 -10.46 -21.50 17.14
N VAL A 190 -11.45 -20.86 16.54
CA VAL A 190 -11.63 -20.55 15.13
C VAL A 190 -11.45 -19.05 14.97
N PHE A 191 -10.81 -18.67 13.87
CA PHE A 191 -10.54 -17.29 13.53
C PHE A 191 -11.53 -16.86 12.46
N LYS A 192 -12.23 -15.75 12.69
CA LYS A 192 -13.11 -15.14 11.72
C LYS A 192 -12.39 -14.00 11.02
N ALA A 193 -12.48 -13.96 9.70
CA ALA A 193 -12.04 -12.82 8.92
C ALA A 193 -13.03 -11.65 9.04
N VAL A 194 -12.51 -10.48 9.39
CA VAL A 194 -13.28 -9.22 9.45
C VAL A 194 -12.58 -8.20 8.55
N GLN A 195 -13.22 -7.84 7.44
CA GLN A 195 -12.72 -6.77 6.57
C GLN A 195 -12.90 -5.41 7.26
N LEU A 196 -11.82 -4.63 7.32
CA LEU A 196 -11.80 -3.34 8.02
C LEU A 196 -11.79 -2.13 7.08
N SER A 197 -11.51 -2.33 5.79
CA SER A 197 -11.45 -1.28 4.79
C SER A 197 -12.63 -1.37 3.81
N PHE A 198 -13.24 -0.22 3.51
CA PHE A 198 -14.13 -0.07 2.36
C PHE A 198 -13.29 0.08 1.09
N GLU A 199 -13.63 -0.66 0.03
CA GLU A 199 -12.91 -0.64 -1.24
C GLU A 199 -13.60 0.29 -2.23
N HIS A 200 -12.79 1.02 -2.99
CA HIS A 200 -13.24 2.04 -3.93
C HIS A 200 -13.08 1.57 -5.38
N ASN A 201 -13.56 0.37 -5.69
CA ASN A 201 -13.50 -0.24 -7.03
C ASN A 201 -14.87 -0.21 -7.70
N ALA A 202 -14.93 0.20 -8.98
CA ALA A 202 -16.15 0.31 -9.77
C ALA A 202 -16.85 -1.03 -10.03
N SER A 203 -16.21 -2.17 -9.75
CA SER A 203 -16.89 -3.47 -9.73
C SER A 203 -17.92 -3.57 -8.59
N MET A 204 -17.77 -2.80 -7.52
CA MET A 204 -18.73 -2.73 -6.42
C MET A 204 -19.91 -1.84 -6.78
N GLU A 205 -21.13 -2.33 -6.55
CA GLU A 205 -22.36 -1.58 -6.83
C GLU A 205 -22.45 -0.27 -6.04
N SER A 206 -22.14 -0.29 -4.76
CA SER A 206 -22.12 0.91 -3.91
C SER A 206 -21.21 2.03 -4.46
N VAL A 207 -20.06 1.67 -5.02
CA VAL A 207 -19.13 2.63 -5.64
C VAL A 207 -19.70 3.19 -6.94
N ARG A 208 -20.41 2.36 -7.73
CA ARG A 208 -21.11 2.83 -8.94
C ARG A 208 -22.23 3.79 -8.59
N GLU A 209 -23.01 3.50 -7.55
CA GLU A 209 -24.06 4.38 -7.04
C GLU A 209 -23.48 5.71 -6.53
N GLU A 210 -22.38 5.69 -5.78
CA GLU A 210 -21.68 6.90 -5.33
C GLU A 210 -21.24 7.75 -6.53
N LEU A 211 -20.60 7.14 -7.53
CA LEU A 211 -20.15 7.85 -8.75
C LEU A 211 -21.32 8.46 -9.53
N HIS A 212 -22.44 7.76 -9.69
CA HIS A 212 -23.62 8.32 -10.34
C HIS A 212 -24.24 9.47 -9.53
N SER A 213 -24.25 9.38 -8.20
CA SER A 213 -24.75 10.44 -7.32
C SER A 213 -23.90 11.72 -7.39
N LEU A 214 -22.58 11.58 -7.46
CA LEU A 214 -21.65 12.71 -7.57
C LEU A 214 -21.63 13.33 -8.97
N HIS A 215 -21.94 12.55 -10.00
CA HIS A 215 -21.93 12.99 -11.40
C HIS A 215 -23.28 12.72 -12.09
N PRO A 216 -24.38 13.33 -11.63
CA PRO A 216 -25.73 13.02 -12.11
C PRO A 216 -25.95 13.36 -13.59
N ASN A 217 -25.12 14.26 -14.14
CA ASN A 217 -25.17 14.69 -15.53
C ASN A 217 -24.20 13.94 -16.45
N ASP A 218 -23.45 12.95 -15.94
CA ASP A 218 -22.50 12.15 -16.71
C ASP A 218 -22.95 10.69 -16.80
N PRO A 219 -23.78 10.32 -17.78
CA PRO A 219 -24.22 8.94 -17.95
C PRO A 219 -23.08 7.98 -18.29
N GLN A 220 -21.88 8.49 -18.61
CA GLN A 220 -20.69 7.70 -18.89
C GLN A 220 -19.67 7.75 -17.75
N ILE A 221 -20.08 8.17 -16.53
CA ILE A 221 -19.20 8.19 -15.36
C ILE A 221 -18.63 6.80 -15.07
N VAL A 222 -19.44 5.75 -15.26
CA VAL A 222 -19.04 4.36 -15.13
C VAL A 222 -19.46 3.57 -16.37
N VAL A 223 -18.54 2.81 -16.94
CA VAL A 223 -18.73 2.07 -18.19
C VAL A 223 -18.28 0.63 -18.02
N LEU A 224 -19.09 -0.33 -18.45
CA LEU A 224 -18.70 -1.74 -18.55
C LEU A 224 -17.89 -1.94 -19.84
N LYS A 225 -16.58 -2.19 -19.72
CA LYS A 225 -15.66 -2.38 -20.85
C LYS A 225 -14.90 -3.69 -20.68
N HIS A 226 -14.95 -4.56 -21.68
CA HIS A 226 -14.36 -5.91 -21.62
C HIS A 226 -14.79 -6.71 -20.38
N LYS A 227 -16.09 -6.63 -20.01
CA LYS A 227 -16.68 -7.28 -18.83
C LYS A 227 -16.18 -6.76 -17.47
N VAL A 228 -15.47 -5.63 -17.45
CA VAL A 228 -14.99 -4.99 -16.22
C VAL A 228 -15.55 -3.56 -16.14
N TRP A 229 -16.11 -3.20 -14.99
CA TRP A 229 -16.60 -1.85 -14.74
C TRP A 229 -15.42 -0.88 -14.56
N ARG A 230 -15.46 0.25 -15.25
CA ARG A 230 -14.40 1.25 -15.23
C ARG A 230 -14.97 2.66 -15.14
N VAL A 231 -14.37 3.50 -14.30
CA VAL A 231 -14.60 4.94 -14.25
C VAL A 231 -14.16 5.55 -15.59
N LYS A 232 -15.09 6.23 -16.26
CA LYS A 232 -14.97 6.79 -17.63
C LYS A 232 -14.46 5.79 -18.68
N GLY A 233 -14.56 4.49 -18.43
CA GLY A 233 -14.03 3.45 -19.31
C GLY A 233 -12.50 3.30 -19.31
N ILE A 234 -11.81 3.93 -18.35
CA ILE A 234 -10.34 3.96 -18.26
C ILE A 234 -9.83 3.14 -17.07
N ILE A 235 -10.18 3.51 -15.84
CA ILE A 235 -9.60 2.97 -14.59
C ILE A 235 -10.66 2.26 -13.75
N GLN A 236 -10.28 1.31 -12.89
CA GLN A 236 -11.23 0.57 -12.05
C GLN A 236 -11.50 1.24 -10.70
N VAL A 237 -10.57 2.01 -10.16
CA VAL A 237 -10.75 2.68 -8.88
C VAL A 237 -11.41 4.05 -9.00
N SER A 238 -12.19 4.43 -7.99
CA SER A 238 -12.83 5.75 -7.86
C SER A 238 -12.03 6.71 -6.97
N ARG A 239 -11.04 6.18 -6.23
CA ARG A 239 -10.15 6.97 -5.37
C ARG A 239 -8.71 6.52 -5.51
N SER A 240 -7.79 7.47 -5.52
CA SER A 240 -6.34 7.27 -5.63
C SER A 240 -5.60 8.56 -5.27
N ILE A 241 -4.31 8.47 -4.96
CA ILE A 241 -3.40 9.62 -5.02
C ILE A 241 -2.77 9.65 -6.44
N GLY A 242 -2.62 10.82 -7.03
CA GLY A 242 -2.21 10.97 -8.43
C GLY A 242 -3.38 10.94 -9.41
N ASP A 243 -3.24 10.30 -10.57
CA ASP A 243 -4.25 10.32 -11.65
C ASP A 243 -4.74 11.74 -11.99
N ALA A 244 -3.81 12.71 -12.01
CA ALA A 244 -4.11 14.12 -12.18
C ALA A 244 -4.97 14.42 -13.42
N TYR A 245 -4.83 13.62 -14.48
CA TYR A 245 -5.63 13.71 -15.71
C TYR A 245 -7.15 13.47 -15.52
N LEU A 246 -7.58 12.86 -14.42
CA LEU A 246 -9.00 12.67 -14.06
C LEU A 246 -9.44 13.59 -12.91
N LYS A 247 -8.53 14.37 -12.33
CA LYS A 247 -8.82 15.29 -11.23
C LYS A 247 -8.81 16.76 -11.67
N LYS A 248 -7.92 17.12 -12.61
CA LYS A 248 -7.81 18.48 -13.16
C LYS A 248 -7.86 18.42 -14.69
N ALA A 249 -8.85 19.11 -15.26
CA ALA A 249 -9.05 19.14 -16.71
C ALA A 249 -7.83 19.67 -17.49
N GLU A 250 -6.99 20.49 -16.86
CA GLU A 250 -5.76 21.03 -17.45
C GLU A 250 -4.73 19.97 -17.87
N PHE A 251 -4.78 18.78 -17.25
CA PHE A 251 -3.92 17.64 -17.60
C PHE A 251 -4.58 16.65 -18.56
N ASN A 252 -5.88 16.78 -18.82
CA ASN A 252 -6.61 15.92 -19.77
C ASN A 252 -6.56 16.49 -21.21
N ARG A 253 -5.37 16.82 -21.68
CA ARG A 253 -5.12 17.43 -23.00
C ARG A 253 -3.70 17.15 -23.47
N GLU A 254 -3.36 17.56 -24.68
CA GLU A 254 -1.98 17.44 -25.16
C GLU A 254 -1.01 18.21 -24.23
N PRO A 255 0.16 17.64 -23.91
CA PRO A 255 0.80 16.47 -24.55
C PRO A 255 0.46 15.09 -23.96
N LEU A 256 -0.61 14.92 -23.16
CA LEU A 256 -1.04 13.59 -22.70
C LEU A 256 -1.35 12.65 -23.87
N LEU A 257 -0.94 11.38 -23.74
CA LEU A 257 -1.28 10.34 -24.70
C LEU A 257 -2.80 10.22 -24.87
N SER A 258 -3.25 10.08 -26.12
CA SER A 258 -4.68 10.03 -26.47
C SER A 258 -5.46 8.95 -25.73
N LYS A 259 -4.84 7.81 -25.39
CA LYS A 259 -5.48 6.72 -24.64
C LYS A 259 -5.98 7.11 -23.25
N PHE A 260 -5.43 8.17 -22.64
CA PHE A 260 -5.85 8.69 -21.35
C PHE A 260 -6.76 9.92 -21.45
N ARG A 261 -6.87 10.53 -22.63
CA ARG A 261 -7.69 11.73 -22.84
C ARG A 261 -9.17 11.35 -22.96
N LEU A 262 -10.02 12.07 -22.24
CA LEU A 262 -11.45 11.96 -22.35
C LEU A 262 -11.93 12.71 -23.61
N PRO A 263 -12.93 12.18 -24.34
CA PRO A 263 -13.46 12.85 -25.53
C PRO A 263 -14.15 14.18 -25.22
N LYS A 264 -14.68 14.34 -24.01
CA LYS A 264 -15.39 15.54 -23.55
C LYS A 264 -14.69 16.12 -22.32
N PRO A 265 -14.57 17.45 -22.21
CA PRO A 265 -14.09 18.11 -21.00
C PRO A 265 -14.95 17.77 -19.78
N PHE A 266 -14.34 17.86 -18.60
CA PHE A 266 -15.00 17.81 -17.31
C PHE A 266 -14.63 19.04 -16.49
N HIS A 267 -15.49 19.42 -15.55
CA HIS A 267 -15.28 20.58 -14.68
C HIS A 267 -15.03 20.18 -13.23
N GLU A 268 -15.65 19.08 -12.79
CA GLU A 268 -15.48 18.52 -11.45
C GLU A 268 -14.54 17.31 -11.46
N PRO A 269 -13.69 17.13 -10.43
CA PRO A 269 -12.83 15.96 -10.31
C PRO A 269 -13.62 14.65 -10.41
N ILE A 270 -13.16 13.73 -11.24
CA ILE A 270 -13.79 12.42 -11.48
C ILE A 270 -13.34 11.40 -10.44
N LEU A 271 -12.09 11.51 -9.99
CA LEU A 271 -11.51 10.71 -8.91
C LEU A 271 -11.26 11.58 -7.68
N LYS A 272 -11.23 10.93 -6.51
CA LYS A 272 -10.95 11.56 -5.21
C LYS A 272 -9.64 11.05 -4.61
N ALA A 273 -8.98 11.86 -3.78
CA ALA A 273 -7.83 11.42 -2.99
C ALA A 273 -8.20 11.16 -1.52
N GLU A 274 -9.34 11.67 -1.08
CA GLU A 274 -9.86 11.55 0.28
C GLU A 274 -10.09 10.07 0.66
N PRO A 275 -9.42 9.56 1.71
CA PRO A 275 -9.62 8.21 2.16
C PRO A 275 -10.96 8.06 2.89
N THR A 276 -11.53 6.85 2.85
CA THR A 276 -12.50 6.44 3.87
C THR A 276 -11.73 5.96 5.09
N ILE A 277 -12.08 6.47 6.28
CA ILE A 277 -11.37 6.18 7.52
C ILE A 277 -12.27 5.43 8.51
N LEU A 278 -11.80 4.26 8.97
CA LEU A 278 -12.35 3.52 10.10
C LEU A 278 -11.46 3.74 11.32
N VAL A 279 -12.07 4.05 12.46
CA VAL A 279 -11.40 4.09 13.77
C VAL A 279 -12.06 3.10 14.70
N GLN A 280 -11.30 2.17 15.27
CA GLN A 280 -11.82 1.23 16.25
C GLN A 280 -10.82 0.93 17.36
N LYS A 281 -11.33 0.53 18.53
CA LYS A 281 -10.51 0.01 19.61
C LYS A 281 -10.09 -1.43 19.29
N LEU A 282 -8.85 -1.78 19.63
CA LEU A 282 -8.38 -3.16 19.58
C LEU A 282 -8.80 -3.91 20.86
N TYR A 283 -9.22 -5.15 20.68
CA TYR A 283 -9.66 -6.04 21.76
C TYR A 283 -8.76 -7.27 21.86
N PRO A 284 -8.70 -7.96 23.00
CA PRO A 284 -7.87 -9.17 23.15
C PRO A 284 -8.16 -10.30 22.15
N GLY A 285 -9.36 -10.32 21.55
CA GLY A 285 -9.69 -11.28 20.48
C GLY A 285 -9.10 -10.93 19.12
N ASP A 286 -8.54 -9.73 18.95
CA ASP A 286 -7.91 -9.27 17.71
C ASP A 286 -6.47 -9.75 17.68
N GLN A 287 -6.16 -10.71 16.80
CA GLN A 287 -4.91 -11.46 16.88
C GLN A 287 -3.89 -11.03 15.82
N PHE A 288 -4.35 -10.69 14.61
CA PHE A 288 -3.47 -10.21 13.55
C PHE A 288 -4.24 -9.42 12.48
N LEU A 289 -3.53 -8.58 11.76
CA LEU A 289 -4.02 -7.81 10.62
C LEU A 289 -3.25 -8.21 9.36
N ILE A 290 -3.96 -8.40 8.26
CA ILE A 290 -3.40 -8.64 6.92
C ILE A 290 -3.67 -7.40 6.08
N PHE A 291 -2.62 -6.66 5.75
CA PHE A 291 -2.63 -5.56 4.78
C PHE A 291 -2.13 -6.09 3.45
N ALA A 292 -2.86 -5.88 2.36
CA ALA A 292 -2.38 -6.27 1.03
C ALA A 292 -3.01 -5.47 -0.11
N SER A 293 -2.27 -5.40 -1.22
CA SER A 293 -2.75 -4.88 -2.52
C SER A 293 -3.78 -5.82 -3.14
N ASP A 294 -4.49 -5.33 -4.16
CA ASP A 294 -5.57 -6.09 -4.79
C ASP A 294 -5.07 -7.41 -5.40
N GLY A 295 -3.80 -7.48 -5.83
CA GLY A 295 -3.17 -8.68 -6.38
C GLY A 295 -3.24 -9.90 -5.46
N LEU A 296 -3.34 -9.70 -4.13
CA LEU A 296 -3.66 -10.79 -3.19
C LEU A 296 -5.15 -11.13 -3.23
N TRP A 297 -6.00 -10.12 -3.08
CA TRP A 297 -7.44 -10.26 -2.86
C TRP A 297 -8.23 -10.66 -4.10
N GLU A 298 -7.67 -10.47 -5.30
CA GLU A 298 -8.18 -11.05 -6.54
C GLU A 298 -8.08 -12.59 -6.53
N ASN A 299 -7.17 -13.15 -5.72
CA ASN A 299 -6.83 -14.56 -5.73
C ASN A 299 -7.26 -15.32 -4.48
N LEU A 300 -7.36 -14.67 -3.32
CA LEU A 300 -7.76 -15.30 -2.08
C LEU A 300 -8.97 -14.59 -1.47
N SER A 301 -9.91 -15.35 -0.93
CA SER A 301 -10.94 -14.79 -0.06
C SER A 301 -10.35 -14.36 1.29
N ASN A 302 -11.07 -13.47 1.98
CA ASN A 302 -10.68 -13.00 3.32
C ASN A 302 -10.47 -14.16 4.30
N GLN A 303 -11.36 -15.16 4.26
CA GLN A 303 -11.28 -16.30 5.18
C GLN A 303 -10.13 -17.24 4.84
N GLU A 304 -9.88 -17.54 3.56
CA GLU A 304 -8.72 -18.36 3.16
C GLU A 304 -7.41 -17.73 3.62
N ALA A 305 -7.26 -16.40 3.50
CA ALA A 305 -6.06 -15.70 3.98
C ALA A 305 -5.90 -15.83 5.51
N VAL A 306 -6.98 -15.66 6.27
CA VAL A 306 -6.99 -15.83 7.73
C VAL A 306 -6.66 -17.27 8.15
N ASP A 307 -7.22 -18.26 7.45
CA ASP A 307 -6.96 -19.68 7.70
C ASP A 307 -5.50 -20.05 7.43
N ILE A 308 -4.89 -19.48 6.38
CA ILE A 308 -3.45 -19.64 6.10
C ILE A 308 -2.61 -19.06 7.24
N VAL A 309 -2.91 -17.84 7.70
CA VAL A 309 -2.18 -17.20 8.82
C VAL A 309 -2.30 -18.00 10.11
N GLN A 310 -3.48 -18.55 10.39
CA GLN A 310 -3.73 -19.36 11.58
C GLN A 310 -3.00 -20.71 11.54
N SER A 311 -2.99 -21.39 10.39
CA SER A 311 -2.51 -22.76 10.24
C SER A 311 -0.99 -22.88 10.02
N CYS A 312 -0.29 -21.76 9.82
CA CYS A 312 1.13 -21.75 9.49
C CYS A 312 1.98 -21.02 10.55
N PRO A 313 3.30 -21.31 10.61
CA PRO A 313 4.22 -20.50 11.40
C PRO A 313 4.19 -19.03 10.98
N ARG A 314 4.31 -18.12 11.96
CA ARG A 314 4.35 -16.66 11.73
C ARG A 314 5.51 -16.24 10.84
N SER A 315 6.67 -16.87 11.01
CA SER A 315 7.86 -16.60 10.20
C SER A 315 7.61 -16.95 8.73
N GLY A 316 7.74 -15.94 7.86
CA GLY A 316 7.52 -16.04 6.41
C GLY A 316 6.06 -16.21 6.01
N ILE A 317 5.11 -15.82 6.87
CA ILE A 317 3.68 -15.97 6.56
C ILE A 317 3.23 -15.11 5.38
N ALA A 318 3.77 -13.89 5.23
CA ALA A 318 3.45 -13.03 4.10
C ALA A 318 3.88 -13.68 2.77
N ARG A 319 5.06 -14.32 2.74
CA ARG A 319 5.51 -15.10 1.57
C ARG A 319 4.61 -16.30 1.30
N LYS A 320 4.07 -16.97 2.32
CA LYS A 320 3.13 -18.08 2.15
C LYS A 320 1.80 -17.61 1.56
N LEU A 321 1.29 -16.44 1.99
CA LEU A 321 0.10 -15.81 1.39
C LEU A 321 0.33 -15.47 -0.09
N VAL A 322 1.47 -14.86 -0.42
CA VAL A 322 1.88 -14.61 -1.82
C VAL A 322 1.91 -15.93 -2.60
N LYS A 323 2.55 -16.98 -2.07
CA LYS A 323 2.61 -18.28 -2.74
C LYS A 323 1.21 -18.88 -2.97
N ALA A 324 0.30 -18.76 -2.00
CA ALA A 324 -1.08 -19.26 -2.14
C ALA A 324 -1.83 -18.52 -3.26
N ALA A 325 -1.71 -17.19 -3.31
CA ALA A 325 -2.30 -16.39 -4.39
C ALA A 325 -1.74 -16.76 -5.76
N LEU A 326 -0.42 -16.98 -5.89
CA LEU A 326 0.20 -17.42 -7.14
C LEU A 326 -0.25 -18.83 -7.57
N CYS A 327 -0.45 -19.73 -6.62
CA CYS A 327 -1.01 -21.05 -6.91
C CYS A 327 -2.43 -20.93 -7.48
N GLU A 328 -3.25 -20.04 -6.92
CA GLU A 328 -4.62 -19.82 -7.40
C GLU A 328 -4.65 -19.12 -8.77
N ALA A 329 -3.80 -18.10 -8.96
CA ALA A 329 -3.61 -17.47 -10.26
C ALA A 329 -3.17 -18.47 -11.35
N ALA A 330 -2.25 -19.39 -11.02
CA ALA A 330 -1.84 -20.45 -11.93
C ALA A 330 -2.99 -21.40 -12.28
N LYS A 331 -3.80 -21.81 -11.29
CA LYS A 331 -4.97 -22.67 -11.54
C LYS A 331 -6.02 -22.00 -12.44
N LYS A 332 -6.33 -20.72 -12.22
CA LYS A 332 -7.25 -19.94 -13.07
C LYS A 332 -6.80 -19.87 -14.53
N ARG A 333 -5.52 -20.12 -14.79
CA ARG A 333 -4.89 -20.14 -16.12
C ARG A 333 -4.49 -21.55 -16.56
N GLU A 334 -5.01 -22.58 -15.87
CA GLU A 334 -4.79 -24.00 -16.17
C GLU A 334 -3.31 -24.39 -16.29
N MET A 335 -2.45 -23.77 -15.46
CA MET A 335 -1.01 -24.00 -15.49
C MET A 335 -0.45 -24.38 -14.11
N ARG A 336 0.76 -24.94 -14.09
CA ARG A 336 1.45 -25.25 -12.85
C ARG A 336 2.08 -23.99 -12.26
N TYR A 337 2.05 -23.88 -10.93
CA TYR A 337 2.80 -22.85 -10.20
C TYR A 337 4.30 -22.80 -10.58
N SER A 338 4.91 -23.98 -10.82
CA SER A 338 6.32 -24.07 -11.23
C SER A 338 6.61 -23.44 -12.59
N ASP A 339 5.60 -23.38 -13.46
CA ASP A 339 5.74 -22.78 -14.80
C ASP A 339 5.51 -21.28 -14.71
N LEU A 340 4.51 -20.84 -13.92
CA LEU A 340 4.29 -19.42 -13.61
C LEU A 340 5.54 -18.76 -13.00
N LYS A 341 6.25 -19.45 -12.08
CA LYS A 341 7.48 -18.91 -11.44
C LYS A 341 8.61 -18.63 -12.44
N LYS A 342 8.61 -19.29 -13.61
CA LYS A 342 9.64 -19.10 -14.65
C LYS A 342 9.29 -17.97 -15.63
N ILE A 343 8.09 -17.40 -15.55
CA ILE A 343 7.69 -16.31 -16.43
C ILE A 343 8.33 -15.01 -15.95
N ASP A 344 9.02 -14.34 -16.86
CA ASP A 344 9.64 -13.05 -16.58
C ASP A 344 8.61 -11.95 -16.30
N ARG A 345 9.05 -10.93 -15.56
CA ARG A 345 8.29 -9.71 -15.29
C ARG A 345 7.78 -9.06 -16.58
N GLY A 346 6.67 -8.33 -16.49
CA GLY A 346 5.96 -7.77 -17.65
C GLY A 346 5.04 -8.79 -18.31
N VAL A 347 5.55 -9.97 -18.69
CA VAL A 347 4.69 -11.05 -19.25
C VAL A 347 3.82 -11.66 -18.15
N ARG A 348 4.39 -11.82 -16.95
CA ARG A 348 3.70 -12.38 -15.78
C ARG A 348 2.44 -11.61 -15.38
N ARG A 349 2.34 -10.32 -15.72
CA ARG A 349 1.16 -9.47 -15.49
C ARG A 349 -0.14 -10.02 -16.09
N HIS A 350 -0.08 -10.84 -17.13
CA HIS A 350 -1.26 -11.49 -17.72
C HIS A 350 -1.88 -12.57 -16.81
N PHE A 351 -1.13 -13.04 -15.81
CA PHE A 351 -1.52 -14.13 -14.92
C PHE A 351 -1.92 -13.62 -13.54
N HIS A 352 -1.22 -12.62 -13.02
CA HIS A 352 -1.52 -11.96 -11.75
C HIS A 352 -0.88 -10.57 -11.69
N ASP A 353 -1.29 -9.75 -10.73
CA ASP A 353 -0.71 -8.42 -10.50
C ASP A 353 0.56 -8.45 -9.64
N ASP A 354 1.18 -7.29 -9.44
CA ASP A 354 2.07 -7.10 -8.29
C ASP A 354 1.32 -7.49 -7.01
N ILE A 355 2.01 -8.14 -6.06
CA ILE A 355 1.38 -8.54 -4.80
C ILE A 355 2.26 -8.07 -3.66
N THR A 356 1.70 -7.23 -2.80
CA THR A 356 2.30 -6.77 -1.56
C THR A 356 1.47 -7.24 -0.38
N VAL A 357 2.13 -7.83 0.62
CA VAL A 357 1.48 -8.33 1.85
C VAL A 357 2.31 -7.93 3.07
N ILE A 358 1.65 -7.34 4.07
CA ILE A 358 2.17 -7.15 5.43
C ILE A 358 1.20 -7.79 6.41
N VAL A 359 1.69 -8.71 7.23
CA VAL A 359 0.94 -9.30 8.33
C VAL A 359 1.49 -8.78 9.65
N LEU A 360 0.65 -8.10 10.44
CA LEU A 360 0.97 -7.69 11.82
C LEU A 360 0.32 -8.65 12.80
N PHE A 361 1.08 -9.19 13.74
CA PHE A 361 0.58 -9.96 14.88
C PHE A 361 0.46 -9.04 16.09
N LEU A 362 -0.72 -9.08 16.72
CA LEU A 362 -1.09 -8.20 17.81
C LEU A 362 -0.85 -8.89 19.16
N ASP A 363 0.01 -8.31 19.99
CA ASP A 363 0.15 -8.71 21.38
C ASP A 363 -0.84 -7.92 22.25
N SER A 364 -1.86 -8.62 22.74
CA SER A 364 -2.90 -8.04 23.60
C SER A 364 -2.34 -7.41 24.90
N HIS A 365 -1.23 -7.91 25.43
CA HIS A 365 -0.58 -7.34 26.61
C HIS A 365 0.11 -6.01 26.27
N LEU A 366 0.79 -5.92 25.12
CA LEU A 366 1.47 -4.70 24.68
C LEU A 366 0.47 -3.60 24.31
N ILE A 367 -0.65 -3.97 23.70
CA ILE A 367 -1.75 -3.02 23.37
C ILE A 367 -2.35 -2.39 24.63
N SER A 368 -2.35 -3.09 25.76
CA SER A 368 -2.95 -2.62 27.02
C SER A 368 -2.03 -1.73 27.87
N ARG A 369 -0.72 -1.70 27.59
CA ARG A 369 0.27 -0.94 28.37
C ARG A 369 0.46 0.47 27.82
N SER A 370 0.52 1.45 28.71
CA SER A 370 0.78 2.86 28.39
C SER A 370 2.27 3.23 28.35
N SER A 371 3.16 2.37 28.86
CA SER A 371 4.61 2.64 28.94
C SER A 371 5.35 2.07 27.73
N TRP A 372 6.16 2.90 27.07
CA TRP A 372 6.88 2.57 25.85
C TRP A 372 8.27 1.96 26.10
N HIS A 373 8.53 0.79 25.51
CA HIS A 373 9.84 0.14 25.36
C HIS A 373 9.92 -0.65 24.03
N GLY A 374 9.29 -0.16 22.97
CA GLY A 374 9.20 -0.86 21.68
C GLY A 374 10.38 -0.58 20.73
N PRO A 375 10.66 -1.46 19.75
CA PRO A 375 11.74 -1.23 18.79
C PRO A 375 11.40 -0.06 17.85
N LEU A 376 12.42 0.75 17.56
CA LEU A 376 12.41 1.68 16.44
C LEU A 376 12.68 0.91 15.15
N LEU A 377 11.78 1.02 14.18
CA LEU A 377 11.90 0.32 12.90
C LEU A 377 11.38 1.21 11.78
N SER A 378 12.13 1.24 10.68
CA SER A 378 11.69 1.73 9.39
C SER A 378 12.06 0.68 8.35
N ILE A 379 11.06 0.10 7.70
CA ILE A 379 11.25 -0.84 6.60
C ILE A 379 10.35 -0.45 5.45
N ARG A 380 10.92 -0.46 4.24
CA ARG A 380 10.22 -0.11 3.00
C ARG A 380 10.30 -1.26 2.02
N GLY A 381 9.19 -1.46 1.34
CA GLY A 381 8.97 -2.36 0.24
C GLY A 381 8.75 -1.58 -1.06
N GLY A 382 9.14 -2.15 -2.20
CA GLY A 382 9.23 -1.43 -3.48
C GLY A 382 10.57 -0.70 -3.65
N GLY A 383 10.82 -0.09 -4.83
CA GLY A 383 11.97 0.79 -5.13
C GLY A 383 13.38 0.29 -4.78
N GLY A 384 14.20 -0.08 -5.77
CA GLY A 384 15.62 -0.45 -5.55
C GLY A 384 15.87 -1.82 -4.92
N ILE A 385 14.81 -2.56 -4.59
CA ILE A 385 14.87 -3.95 -4.07
C ILE A 385 15.34 -4.95 -5.13
N PHE A 386 14.91 -4.74 -6.39
CA PHE A 386 15.32 -5.57 -7.51
C PHE A 386 16.34 -4.79 -8.35
N PRO A 387 17.49 -5.39 -8.70
CA PRO A 387 18.44 -4.71 -9.58
C PRO A 387 17.80 -4.41 -10.93
N ASN A 388 18.06 -3.21 -11.45
CA ASN A 388 17.85 -2.91 -12.87
C ASN A 388 18.80 -3.81 -13.66
N THR A 389 18.29 -4.91 -14.21
CA THR A 389 19.03 -5.77 -15.13
C THR A 389 19.14 -5.14 -16.50
#